data_AF-A0A6P0WY42-F1
#
_entry.id   AF-A0A6P0WY42-F1
#
_cell.length_a   1.000
_cell.length_b   1.000
_cell.length_c   1.000
_cell.angle_alpha   90.00
_cell.angle_beta   90.00
_cell.angle_gamma   90.00
#
_symmetry.space_group_name_H-M   'P 1'
#
loop_
_entity.id
_entity.type
_entity.pdbx_description
1 polymer ?
#
loop_
_entity_poly.entity_id
_entity_poly.type
_entity_poly.pdbx_seq_one_letter_code
_entity_poly.pdbx_strand_id
1 'polypeptide(L)'
;MQQIKIKEDRPLHLLTLSAKTEQELQELTTPDYWCHQIIQPVQLFASVDSLKREGVEIFVEIGPRPIVWRLTSQGKPDNETLWLPSLSPTETDWQQMLTSTAQLYLHGVSVNWVGFDRDYERSQFSLPIFPNN
;
A
#
# COMPACT_ATOMS: atom_id res chain seq x y z
N MET A 1 12.20 40.99 -11.31
CA MET A 1 11.59 40.18 -10.23
C MET A 1 11.48 38.75 -10.75
N GLN A 2 12.30 37.83 -10.25
CA GLN A 2 12.26 36.42 -10.62
C GLN A 2 11.03 35.76 -9.97
N GLN A 3 10.13 35.24 -10.80
CA GLN A 3 9.06 34.36 -10.34
C GLN A 3 9.69 33.08 -9.79
N ILE A 4 9.35 32.79 -8.54
CA ILE A 4 9.69 31.56 -7.84
C ILE A 4 9.08 30.41 -8.63
N LYS A 5 9.94 29.59 -9.25
CA LYS A 5 9.54 28.31 -9.86
C LYS A 5 8.98 27.44 -8.75
N ILE A 6 7.68 27.15 -8.80
CA ILE A 6 7.08 26.05 -8.04
C ILE A 6 7.79 24.79 -8.54
N LYS A 7 8.67 24.24 -7.70
CA LYS A 7 9.39 22.99 -7.95
C LYS A 7 8.75 21.93 -7.08
N GLU A 8 7.52 21.56 -7.40
CA GLU A 8 6.79 20.52 -6.70
C GLU A 8 5.98 19.74 -7.73
N ASP A 9 6.70 19.00 -8.56
CA ASP A 9 6.09 17.97 -9.38
C ASP A 9 7.10 16.83 -9.57
N ARG A 10 6.77 15.68 -8.94
CA ARG A 10 7.19 14.28 -9.19
C ARG A 10 8.19 13.57 -8.26
N PRO A 11 8.11 12.21 -8.14
CA PRO A 11 7.17 11.28 -8.80
C PRO A 11 6.35 10.38 -7.85
N LEU A 12 5.26 9.81 -8.38
CA LEU A 12 4.70 8.55 -7.90
C LEU A 12 5.83 7.52 -7.76
N HIS A 13 6.18 7.13 -6.53
CA HIS A 13 7.09 6.02 -6.28
C HIS A 13 6.34 4.70 -6.54
N LEU A 14 6.08 4.39 -7.81
CA LEU A 14 5.82 3.00 -8.19
C LEU A 14 7.16 2.28 -8.26
N LEU A 15 7.79 2.08 -7.09
CA LEU A 15 8.89 1.15 -6.96
C LEU A 15 8.26 -0.24 -7.00
N THR A 16 8.55 -0.98 -8.06
CA THR A 16 8.21 -2.41 -8.06
C THR A 16 9.31 -3.15 -7.33
N LEU A 17 9.03 -4.34 -6.79
CA LEU A 17 10.08 -5.16 -6.18
C LEU A 17 11.23 -5.46 -7.15
N SER A 18 10.95 -5.45 -8.46
CA SER A 18 11.90 -5.74 -9.53
C SER A 18 12.59 -4.50 -10.11
N ALA A 19 12.11 -3.29 -9.82
CA ALA A 19 12.64 -2.06 -10.40
C ALA A 19 12.59 -0.91 -9.41
N LYS A 20 13.78 -0.49 -8.96
CA LYS A 20 14.00 0.61 -8.02
C LYS A 20 14.60 1.85 -8.68
N THR A 21 15.01 1.73 -9.94
CA THR A 21 15.58 2.81 -10.76
C THR A 21 14.75 3.03 -12.03
N GLU A 22 14.91 4.20 -12.65
CA GLU A 22 14.26 4.50 -13.94
C GLU A 22 14.67 3.49 -15.03
N GLN A 23 15.95 3.08 -15.04
CA GLN A 23 16.43 2.10 -16.01
C GLN A 23 15.73 0.75 -15.85
N GLU A 24 15.62 0.25 -14.62
CA GLU A 24 14.92 -1.01 -14.34
C GLU A 24 13.41 -0.89 -14.64
N LEU A 25 12.80 0.30 -14.46
CA LEU A 25 11.41 0.54 -14.84
C LEU A 25 11.21 0.42 -16.35
N GLN A 26 12.17 0.87 -17.15
CA GLN A 26 12.13 0.68 -18.61
C GLN A 26 12.23 -0.81 -19.00
N GLU A 27 13.02 -1.60 -18.27
CA GLU A 27 13.12 -3.05 -18.52
C GLU A 27 11.77 -3.76 -18.33
N LEU A 28 10.93 -3.34 -17.38
CA LEU A 28 9.57 -3.88 -17.18
C LEU A 28 8.66 -3.73 -18.41
N THR A 29 8.96 -2.78 -19.29
CA THR A 29 8.18 -2.54 -20.52
C THR A 29 8.56 -3.49 -21.66
N THR A 30 9.65 -4.25 -21.49
CA THR A 30 10.16 -5.16 -22.52
C THR A 30 9.52 -6.55 -22.42
N PRO A 31 9.24 -7.22 -23.55
CA PRO A 31 8.78 -8.61 -23.54
C PRO A 31 9.80 -9.56 -22.86
N ASP A 32 11.10 -9.31 -23.07
CA ASP A 32 12.18 -10.13 -22.51
C ASP A 32 12.12 -10.19 -20.98
N TYR A 33 11.81 -9.08 -20.31
CA TYR A 33 11.60 -9.09 -18.86
C TYR A 33 10.49 -10.05 -18.45
N TRP A 34 9.32 -10.01 -19.10
CA TRP A 34 8.19 -10.87 -18.77
C TRP A 34 8.46 -12.34 -19.10
N CYS A 35 9.15 -12.63 -20.20
CA CYS A 35 9.60 -13.98 -20.53
C CYS A 35 10.55 -14.52 -19.45
N HIS A 36 11.51 -13.73 -18.98
CA HIS A 36 12.38 -14.10 -17.88
C HIS A 36 11.62 -14.27 -16.56
N GLN A 37 10.69 -13.36 -16.25
CA GLN A 37 9.94 -13.37 -14.99
C GLN A 37 9.09 -14.63 -14.80
N ILE A 38 8.56 -15.19 -15.88
CA ILE A 38 7.74 -16.41 -15.83
C ILE A 38 8.59 -17.66 -15.54
N ILE A 39 9.87 -17.67 -15.93
CA ILE A 39 10.76 -18.84 -15.79
C ILE A 39 11.66 -18.76 -14.56
N GLN A 40 11.96 -17.57 -14.05
CA GLN A 40 12.83 -17.38 -12.90
C GLN A 40 12.09 -17.60 -11.58
N PRO A 41 12.77 -18.11 -10.53
CA PRO A 41 12.16 -18.29 -9.22
C PRO A 41 11.77 -16.93 -8.61
N VAL A 42 10.56 -16.86 -8.04
CA VAL A 42 10.07 -15.67 -7.35
C VAL A 42 10.78 -15.52 -5.99
N GLN A 43 11.54 -14.45 -5.83
CA GLN A 43 12.32 -14.16 -4.60
C GLN A 43 11.53 -13.39 -3.55
N LEU A 44 10.30 -13.81 -3.24
CA LEU A 44 9.36 -13.05 -2.40
C LEU A 44 9.93 -12.66 -1.02
N PHE A 45 10.56 -13.59 -0.32
CA PHE A 45 11.13 -13.36 1.01
C PHE A 45 12.25 -12.33 0.99
N ALA A 46 13.20 -12.49 0.06
CA ALA A 46 14.32 -11.56 -0.10
C ALA A 46 13.83 -10.14 -0.44
N SER A 47 12.78 -10.04 -1.24
CA SER A 47 12.15 -8.77 -1.59
C SER A 47 11.51 -8.08 -0.38
N VAL A 48 10.74 -8.80 0.43
CA VAL A 48 10.13 -8.26 1.66
C VAL A 48 11.20 -7.85 2.67
N ASP A 49 12.22 -8.68 2.89
CA ASP A 49 13.34 -8.35 3.79
C ASP A 49 14.14 -7.14 3.28
N SER A 50 14.25 -6.95 1.96
CA SER A 50 14.86 -5.74 1.41
C SER A 50 14.04 -4.49 1.71
N LEU A 51 12.72 -4.54 1.60
CA LEU A 51 11.85 -3.41 1.92
C LEU A 51 11.89 -3.07 3.40
N LYS A 52 11.89 -4.08 4.29
CA LYS A 52 12.05 -3.86 5.73
C LYS A 52 13.38 -3.19 6.07
N ARG A 53 14.48 -3.62 5.44
CA ARG A 53 15.80 -2.97 5.59
C ARG A 53 15.84 -1.53 5.06
N GLU A 54 14.95 -1.18 4.14
CA GLU A 54 14.76 0.18 3.63
C GLU A 54 13.80 1.02 4.49
N GLY A 55 13.28 0.46 5.60
CA GLY A 55 12.41 1.16 6.54
C GLY A 55 10.93 1.11 6.18
N VAL A 56 10.50 0.20 5.30
CA VAL A 56 9.07 -0.02 5.03
C VAL A 56 8.44 -0.79 6.19
N GLU A 57 7.49 -0.16 6.87
CA GLU A 57 6.82 -0.70 8.06
C GLU A 57 5.37 -1.12 7.78
N ILE A 58 4.76 -0.67 6.68
CA ILE A 58 3.36 -0.94 6.34
C ILE A 58 3.27 -1.63 4.99
N PHE A 59 2.63 -2.80 4.96
CA PHE A 59 2.41 -3.61 3.77
C PHE A 59 0.91 -3.78 3.55
N VAL A 60 0.43 -3.39 2.36
CA VAL A 60 -0.94 -3.66 1.92
C VAL A 60 -0.92 -4.77 0.88
N GLU A 61 -1.55 -5.91 1.19
CA GLU A 61 -1.64 -7.03 0.27
C GLU A 61 -2.91 -6.94 -0.57
N ILE A 62 -2.74 -6.75 -1.88
CA ILE A 62 -3.84 -6.64 -2.84
C ILE A 62 -4.16 -8.03 -3.40
N GLY A 63 -5.28 -8.60 -2.97
CA GLY A 63 -5.71 -9.92 -3.43
C GLY A 63 -6.84 -10.52 -2.60
N PRO A 64 -7.41 -11.66 -3.04
CA PRO A 64 -8.55 -12.31 -2.39
C PRO A 64 -8.20 -12.97 -1.04
N ARG A 65 -6.90 -13.18 -0.76
CA ARG A 65 -6.41 -13.84 0.45
C ARG A 65 -5.05 -13.23 0.82
N PRO A 66 -4.74 -13.08 2.12
CA PRO A 66 -3.44 -12.59 2.57
C PRO A 66 -2.40 -13.72 2.60
N ILE A 67 -1.90 -14.12 1.43
CA ILE A 67 -0.92 -15.19 1.26
C ILE A 67 0.50 -14.69 1.54
N VAL A 68 0.86 -13.51 1.05
CA VAL A 68 2.22 -12.96 1.19
C VAL A 68 2.56 -12.83 2.67
N TRP A 69 1.68 -12.19 3.44
CA TRP A 69 1.86 -12.08 4.89
C TRP A 69 2.07 -13.45 5.55
N ARG A 70 1.21 -14.44 5.23
CA ARG A 70 1.29 -15.79 5.83
C ARG A 70 2.61 -16.48 5.51
N LEU A 71 3.13 -16.31 4.29
CA LEU A 71 4.40 -16.88 3.88
C LEU A 71 5.56 -16.18 4.59
N THR A 72 5.61 -14.85 4.59
CA THR A 72 6.79 -14.08 5.05
C THR A 72 6.88 -13.92 6.56
N SER A 73 5.74 -13.91 7.26
CA SER A 73 5.70 -13.83 8.72
C SER A 73 5.97 -15.17 9.42
N GLN A 74 6.06 -16.27 8.66
CA GLN A 74 6.07 -17.65 9.19
C GLN A 74 4.90 -17.91 10.17
N GLY A 75 3.78 -17.20 9.99
CA GLY A 75 2.61 -17.27 10.86
C GLY A 75 2.78 -16.64 12.24
N LYS A 76 3.83 -15.84 12.48
CA LYS A 76 4.07 -15.13 13.74
C LYS A 76 3.80 -13.63 13.59
N PRO A 77 3.16 -12.99 14.57
CA PRO A 77 3.04 -11.54 14.57
C PRO A 77 4.43 -10.90 14.63
N ASP A 78 4.65 -9.95 13.74
CA ASP A 78 5.81 -9.07 13.72
C ASP A 78 5.35 -7.74 14.31
N ASN A 79 5.89 -7.35 15.47
CA ASN A 79 5.47 -6.12 16.14
C ASN A 79 5.99 -4.86 15.44
N GLU A 80 6.94 -5.00 14.50
CA GLU A 80 7.57 -3.88 13.79
C GLU A 80 6.90 -3.62 12.43
N THR A 81 6.09 -4.55 11.93
CA THR A 81 5.49 -4.45 10.59
C THR A 81 3.98 -4.65 10.61
N LEU A 82 3.25 -3.68 10.06
CA LEU A 82 1.81 -3.76 9.85
C LEU A 82 1.49 -4.44 8.51
N TRP A 83 0.73 -5.52 8.54
CA TRP A 83 0.23 -6.22 7.35
C TRP A 83 -1.28 -6.06 7.20
N LEU A 84 -1.73 -5.54 6.06
CA LEU A 84 -3.12 -5.20 5.80
C LEU A 84 -3.65 -5.89 4.55
N PRO A 85 -4.62 -6.83 4.66
CA PRO A 85 -5.27 -7.42 3.50
C PRO A 85 -6.19 -6.41 2.81
N SER A 86 -6.31 -6.45 1.49
CA SER A 86 -7.42 -5.79 0.80
C SER A 86 -8.71 -6.59 0.93
N LEU A 87 -8.64 -7.93 0.83
CA LEU A 87 -9.78 -8.83 0.92
C LEU A 87 -9.44 -10.04 1.81
N SER A 88 -10.46 -10.71 2.32
CA SER A 88 -10.35 -11.90 3.15
C SER A 88 -11.44 -12.90 2.79
N PRO A 89 -11.16 -14.21 2.80
CA PRO A 89 -12.20 -15.23 2.57
C PRO A 89 -13.18 -15.39 3.75
N THR A 90 -12.91 -14.76 4.90
CA THR A 90 -13.74 -14.88 6.11
C THR A 90 -14.63 -13.67 6.38
N GLU A 91 -14.38 -12.55 5.68
CA GLU A 91 -15.07 -11.28 5.89
C GLU A 91 -15.74 -10.82 4.60
N THR A 92 -16.68 -9.89 4.68
CA THR A 92 -17.18 -9.20 3.48
C THR A 92 -16.12 -8.24 2.93
N ASP A 93 -16.12 -8.03 1.61
CA ASP A 93 -15.15 -7.16 0.94
C ASP A 93 -15.05 -5.78 1.60
N TRP A 94 -16.19 -5.13 1.85
CA TRP A 94 -16.23 -3.81 2.48
C TRP A 94 -15.74 -3.83 3.93
N GLN A 95 -16.10 -4.84 4.71
CA GLN A 95 -15.65 -4.96 6.11
C GLN A 95 -14.13 -5.07 6.18
N GLN A 96 -13.52 -5.89 5.32
CA GLN A 96 -12.07 -6.05 5.28
C GLN A 96 -11.37 -4.77 4.83
N MET A 97 -11.83 -4.15 3.72
CA MET A 97 -11.24 -2.91 3.21
C MET A 97 -11.32 -1.77 4.23
N LEU A 98 -12.47 -1.59 4.89
CA LEU A 98 -12.66 -0.56 5.92
C LEU A 98 -11.79 -0.83 7.15
N THR A 99 -11.65 -2.10 7.56
CA THR A 99 -10.77 -2.48 8.67
C THR A 99 -9.32 -2.11 8.36
N SER A 100 -8.83 -2.44 7.16
CA SER A 100 -7.49 -2.07 6.72
C SER A 100 -7.32 -0.55 6.61
N THR A 101 -8.33 0.16 6.12
CA THR A 101 -8.32 1.64 6.04
C THR A 101 -8.27 2.28 7.42
N ALA A 102 -9.03 1.75 8.39
CA ALA A 102 -8.99 2.22 9.77
C ALA A 102 -7.61 2.02 10.40
N GLN A 103 -6.95 0.87 10.14
CA GLN A 103 -5.59 0.64 10.60
C GLN A 103 -4.59 1.63 9.98
N LEU A 104 -4.69 1.90 8.68
CA LEU A 104 -3.87 2.94 8.02
C LEU A 104 -4.05 4.31 8.69
N TYR A 105 -5.31 4.72 8.94
CA TYR A 105 -5.61 5.97 9.62
C TYR A 105 -5.03 6.05 11.04
N LEU A 106 -5.14 4.96 11.82
CA LEU A 106 -4.56 4.87 13.17
C LEU A 106 -3.02 4.93 13.16
N HIS A 107 -2.38 4.49 12.07
CA HIS A 107 -0.93 4.60 11.86
C HIS A 107 -0.52 5.94 11.21
N GLY A 108 -1.42 6.93 11.16
CA GLY A 108 -1.11 8.28 10.70
C GLY A 108 -1.08 8.47 9.19
N VAL A 109 -1.51 7.48 8.40
CA VAL A 109 -1.62 7.63 6.95
C VAL A 109 -2.75 8.59 6.61
N SER A 110 -2.46 9.59 5.78
CA SER A 110 -3.43 10.58 5.32
C SER A 110 -4.41 9.98 4.31
N VAL A 111 -5.54 9.47 4.80
CA VAL A 111 -6.62 8.95 3.96
C VAL A 111 -7.36 10.10 3.26
N ASN A 112 -7.53 9.99 1.94
CA ASN A 112 -8.37 10.90 1.16
C ASN A 112 -9.86 10.55 1.34
N TRP A 113 -10.47 11.05 2.43
CA TRP A 113 -11.89 10.79 2.75
C TRP A 113 -12.85 11.35 1.69
N VAL A 114 -12.52 12.48 1.05
CA VAL A 114 -13.32 13.03 -0.05
C VAL A 114 -13.33 12.08 -1.26
N GLY A 115 -12.18 11.47 -1.56
CA GLY A 115 -12.07 10.46 -2.61
C GLY A 115 -12.81 9.17 -2.26
N PHE A 116 -12.73 8.74 -1.00
CA PHE A 116 -13.41 7.54 -0.49
C PHE A 116 -14.94 7.64 -0.61
N ASP A 117 -15.50 8.80 -0.26
CA ASP A 117 -16.96 9.01 -0.26
C ASP A 117 -17.53 9.53 -1.59
N ARG A 118 -16.68 9.76 -2.61
CA ARG A 118 -17.06 10.43 -3.87
C ARG A 118 -18.25 9.78 -4.57
N ASP A 119 -18.31 8.45 -4.56
CA ASP A 119 -19.30 7.68 -5.33
C ASP A 119 -20.61 7.47 -4.54
N TYR A 120 -20.74 8.08 -3.36
CA TYR A 120 -21.92 8.00 -2.50
C TYR A 120 -22.59 9.36 -2.36
N GLU A 121 -23.93 9.36 -2.31
CA GLU A 121 -24.68 10.53 -1.87
C GLU A 121 -24.47 10.74 -0.36
N ARG A 122 -23.70 11.77 0.00
CA ARG A 122 -23.42 12.14 1.39
C ARG A 122 -24.01 13.51 1.70
N SER A 123 -24.63 13.61 2.87
CA SER A 123 -25.13 14.87 3.42
C SER A 123 -24.36 15.22 4.68
N GLN A 124 -23.97 16.48 4.80
CA GLN A 124 -23.38 16.98 6.04
C GLN A 124 -24.47 17.13 7.10
N PHE A 125 -24.19 16.62 8.31
CA PHE A 125 -25.08 16.75 9.46
C PHE A 125 -24.31 17.33 10.63
N SER A 126 -25.00 18.08 11.49
CA SER A 126 -24.41 18.57 12.73
C SER A 126 -24.10 17.39 13.64
N LEU A 127 -22.84 17.23 13.99
CA LEU A 127 -22.38 16.26 14.99
C LEU A 127 -22.32 16.94 16.36
N PRO A 128 -22.37 16.17 17.47
CA PRO A 128 -22.05 16.69 18.78
C PRO A 128 -20.69 17.38 18.77
N ILE A 129 -20.61 18.56 19.38
CA ILE A 129 -19.33 19.23 19.59
C ILE A 129 -18.48 18.40 20.54
N PHE A 130 -17.16 18.40 20.32
CA PHE A 130 -16.22 17.73 21.21
C PHE A 130 -16.48 18.17 22.67
N PRO A 131 -16.52 17.24 23.64
CA PRO A 131 -16.65 17.61 25.03
C PRO A 131 -15.43 18.44 25.43
N ASN A 132 -15.67 19.68 25.87
CA ASN A 132 -14.64 20.50 26.50
C ASN A 132 -14.30 19.84 27.84
N ASN A 133 -13.08 19.36 28.00
CA ASN A 133 -12.56 18.89 29.28
C ASN A 133 -12.19 20.07 30.17
#